data_AF-A0A3D2CFW9-F1
#
_entry.id   AF-A0A3D2CFW9-F1
#
_cell.length_a   1.000
_cell.length_b   1.000
_cell.length_c   1.000
_cell.angle_alpha   90.00
_cell.angle_beta   90.00
_cell.angle_gamma   90.00
#
_symmetry.space_group_name_H-M   'P 1'
#
loop_
_entity.id
_entity.type
_entity.pdbx_description
1 polymer ?
#
loop_
_entity_poly.entity_id
_entity_poly.type
_entity_poly.pdbx_seq_one_letter_code
_entity_poly.pdbx_strand_id
1 'polypeptide(L)'
;MYSWLRTSESAQSLAVPSANPPSPLRADGGAADPVNLRTRTIAQTRSAPRWMPSELMVTVQTVAARSVPYAVVEGDCGVRGRTDAEGVFVGVVSAGVCRIQAMREDGLLRVWSEVSVVELAAGERLTLELSLPDEVQGGVGIAVEAHETGLLVVAVRPGSPAETEGLEVGDVVTHVDAVPTVGWSPRTFAANTMGPVGSLVTLRVEHAAADSGQASSVFAVSRIWLPPGAGADTKRGPIAVQSLTDAQRRELEAIRDEYLLLAADGALEPDHPDVVRLREQAQMLADRAATP
;
A
#
# COMPACT_ATOMS: atom_id res chain seq x y z
N MET A 1 -58.26 12.89 12.72
CA MET A 1 -59.57 12.52 13.31
C MET A 1 -59.41 11.08 13.79
N TYR A 2 -59.35 10.71 15.07
CA TYR A 2 -60.03 11.20 16.27
C TYR A 2 -59.10 11.20 17.50
N SER A 3 -59.44 12.08 18.44
CA SER A 3 -58.85 12.36 19.74
C SER A 3 -59.55 11.57 20.86
N TRP A 4 -58.99 11.65 22.10
CA TRP A 4 -59.56 11.39 23.44
C TRP A 4 -59.22 10.02 24.05
N LEU A 5 -58.78 9.84 25.31
CA LEU A 5 -58.82 10.64 26.54
C LEU A 5 -57.73 10.18 27.56
N ARG A 6 -57.29 11.14 28.38
CA ARG A 6 -56.59 10.95 29.67
C ARG A 6 -57.58 10.46 30.75
N THR A 7 -57.09 9.67 31.70
CA THR A 7 -57.44 9.84 33.13
C THR A 7 -56.28 9.39 34.03
N SER A 8 -56.04 10.24 35.03
CA SER A 8 -55.12 10.14 36.16
C SER A 8 -55.65 9.23 37.27
N GLU A 9 -54.77 8.61 38.04
CA GLU A 9 -55.04 8.39 39.48
C GLU A 9 -53.76 8.20 40.30
N SER A 10 -53.80 8.72 41.52
CA SER A 10 -52.71 8.86 42.48
C SER A 10 -53.01 8.03 43.72
N ALA A 11 -52.00 7.42 44.35
CA ALA A 11 -52.02 6.98 45.76
C ALA A 11 -50.56 6.77 46.21
N GLN A 12 -49.94 7.66 47.00
CA GLN A 12 -49.90 7.70 48.48
C GLN A 12 -49.52 6.35 49.10
N SER A 13 -48.24 6.14 49.47
CA SER A 13 -47.62 6.46 50.77
C SER A 13 -48.20 5.68 51.95
N LEU A 14 -47.44 4.67 52.41
CA LEU A 14 -47.54 4.12 53.76
C LEU A 14 -46.13 3.94 54.34
N ALA A 15 -45.87 4.67 55.41
CA ALA A 15 -44.70 4.57 56.27
C ALA A 15 -44.97 3.58 57.43
N VAL A 16 -43.97 3.49 58.34
CA VAL A 16 -43.99 3.01 59.75
C VAL A 16 -43.21 1.68 59.96
N PRO A 17 -42.42 1.48 61.07
CA PRO A 17 -41.75 2.43 61.98
C PRO A 17 -40.25 2.11 62.27
N SER A 18 -39.63 3.10 62.91
CA SER A 18 -38.35 3.08 63.63
C SER A 18 -38.42 2.31 64.96
N ALA A 19 -37.36 1.56 65.28
CA ALA A 19 -36.94 1.28 66.66
C ALA A 19 -35.41 1.09 66.70
N ASN A 20 -34.75 1.73 67.66
CA ASN A 20 -33.30 1.69 67.94
C ASN A 20 -33.09 1.23 69.41
N PRO A 21 -31.87 0.92 69.89
CA PRO A 21 -31.43 -0.42 70.28
C PRO A 21 -31.12 -0.58 71.80
N PRO A 22 -30.48 -1.68 72.22
CA PRO A 22 -29.47 -1.59 73.27
C PRO A 22 -28.10 -2.19 72.89
N SER A 23 -27.04 -1.50 73.31
CA SER A 23 -25.59 -1.86 73.27
C SER A 23 -25.18 -2.73 74.48
N PRO A 24 -23.88 -3.03 74.73
CA PRO A 24 -22.83 -3.59 73.87
C PRO A 24 -22.21 -4.87 74.49
N LEU A 25 -21.50 -5.68 73.70
CA LEU A 25 -20.45 -6.57 74.22
C LEU A 25 -19.16 -6.36 73.44
N ARG A 26 -18.13 -5.91 74.17
CA ARG A 26 -16.73 -5.83 73.73
C ARG A 26 -16.20 -7.24 73.48
N ALA A 27 -15.55 -7.43 72.33
CA ALA A 27 -14.47 -8.39 72.18
C ALA A 27 -13.40 -7.73 71.30
N ASP A 28 -12.22 -7.57 71.88
CA ASP A 28 -11.02 -7.09 71.21
C ASP A 28 -10.62 -8.03 70.07
N GLY A 29 -10.29 -7.47 68.92
CA GLY A 29 -9.77 -8.21 67.77
C GLY A 29 -9.43 -7.24 66.65
N GLY A 30 -8.15 -6.98 66.46
CA GLY A 30 -7.63 -6.01 65.49
C GLY A 30 -8.18 -6.22 64.09
N ALA A 31 -8.78 -5.17 63.53
CA ALA A 31 -9.14 -5.09 62.13
C ALA A 31 -8.41 -3.89 61.53
N ALA A 32 -7.59 -4.16 60.51
CA ALA A 32 -6.89 -3.16 59.73
C ALA A 32 -7.86 -2.09 59.20
N ASP A 33 -7.44 -0.82 59.26
CA ASP A 33 -8.16 0.29 58.65
C ASP A 33 -8.52 -0.05 57.19
N PRO A 34 -9.80 -0.03 56.80
CA PRO A 34 -10.15 -0.11 55.39
C PRO A 34 -9.68 1.19 54.76
N VAL A 35 -8.59 1.09 53.98
CA VAL A 35 -8.18 2.12 53.03
C VAL A 35 -9.41 2.42 52.17
N ASN A 36 -10.06 3.54 52.46
CA ASN A 36 -11.12 4.10 51.64
C ASN A 36 -10.50 4.49 50.30
N LEU A 37 -10.43 3.54 49.36
CA LEU A 37 -10.23 3.81 47.95
C LEU A 37 -11.47 4.55 47.49
N ARG A 38 -11.48 5.87 47.72
CA ARG A 38 -12.42 6.77 47.08
C ARG A 38 -12.18 6.62 45.59
N THR A 39 -13.02 5.82 44.95
CA THR A 39 -13.18 5.80 43.50
C THR A 39 -13.63 7.22 43.15
N ARG A 40 -12.67 8.08 42.84
CA ARG A 40 -12.95 9.29 42.09
C ARG A 40 -13.45 8.77 40.75
N THR A 41 -14.76 8.74 40.58
CA THR A 41 -15.37 8.81 39.26
C THR A 41 -14.77 10.05 38.61
N ILE A 42 -13.72 9.86 37.81
CA ILE A 42 -13.15 10.92 37.00
C ILE A 42 -14.27 11.27 36.04
N ALA A 43 -14.93 12.40 36.30
CA ALA A 43 -15.90 12.98 35.41
C ALA A 43 -15.30 12.98 34.00
N GLN A 44 -15.95 12.27 33.08
CA GLN A 44 -15.72 12.31 31.64
C GLN A 44 -15.92 13.75 31.15
N THR A 45 -14.96 14.64 31.38
CA THR A 45 -14.88 15.97 30.75
C THR A 45 -13.56 16.64 31.13
N ARG A 46 -12.48 16.16 30.55
CA ARG A 46 -11.41 17.05 30.10
C ARG A 46 -11.13 16.63 28.67
N SER A 47 -11.45 17.50 27.71
CA SER A 47 -10.94 17.39 26.34
C SER A 47 -9.47 17.00 26.43
N ALA A 48 -9.08 15.91 25.78
CA ALA A 48 -7.70 15.44 25.84
C ALA A 48 -6.75 16.61 25.55
N PRO A 49 -5.58 16.70 26.22
CA PRO A 49 -4.62 17.73 25.93
C PRO A 49 -4.31 17.76 24.43
N ARG A 50 -4.14 18.93 23.82
CA ARG A 50 -3.91 19.05 22.36
C ARG A 50 -2.69 18.27 21.83
N TRP A 51 -1.73 17.96 22.71
CA TRP A 51 -0.54 17.16 22.40
C TRP A 51 -0.78 15.66 22.50
N MET A 52 -1.90 15.22 23.09
CA MET A 52 -2.22 13.81 23.25
C MET A 52 -2.48 13.21 21.88
N PRO A 53 -1.71 12.19 21.47
CA PRO A 53 -1.86 11.63 20.15
C PRO A 53 -3.15 10.81 20.05
N SER A 54 -3.62 10.65 18.83
CA SER A 54 -4.82 9.90 18.48
C SER A 54 -4.42 8.51 17.98
N GLU A 55 -5.24 7.51 18.26
CA GLU A 55 -5.09 6.17 17.70
C GLU A 55 -5.89 6.08 16.41
N LEU A 56 -5.26 5.62 15.34
CA LEU A 56 -5.88 5.41 14.05
C LEU A 56 -5.79 3.92 13.71
N MET A 57 -6.95 3.30 13.55
CA MET A 57 -7.07 1.95 12.99
C MET A 57 -7.57 2.05 11.56
N VAL A 58 -6.78 1.57 10.61
CA VAL A 58 -7.14 1.53 9.19
C VAL A 58 -7.38 0.08 8.79
N THR A 59 -8.58 -0.21 8.28
CA THR A 59 -8.87 -1.49 7.61
C THR A 59 -8.79 -1.28 6.12
N VAL A 60 -7.94 -2.05 5.43
CA VAL A 60 -7.83 -2.05 3.98
C VAL A 60 -8.50 -3.30 3.43
N GLN A 61 -9.51 -3.08 2.60
CA GLN A 61 -10.29 -4.13 1.98
C GLN A 61 -10.52 -3.84 0.49
N THR A 62 -10.98 -4.83 -0.26
CA THR A 62 -11.50 -4.59 -1.59
C THR A 62 -12.94 -4.04 -1.52
N VAL A 63 -13.50 -3.58 -2.65
CA VAL A 63 -14.90 -3.12 -2.71
C VAL A 63 -15.89 -4.21 -2.24
N ALA A 64 -15.61 -5.49 -2.53
CA ALA A 64 -16.39 -6.62 -2.00
C ALA A 64 -15.95 -7.09 -0.60
N ALA A 65 -15.38 -6.19 0.21
CA ALA A 65 -15.02 -6.41 1.61
C ALA A 65 -14.06 -7.60 1.86
N ARG A 66 -13.18 -7.91 0.90
CA ARG A 66 -12.09 -8.88 1.13
C ARG A 66 -10.90 -8.16 1.73
N SER A 67 -10.33 -8.71 2.80
CA SER A 67 -9.11 -8.18 3.40
C SER A 67 -7.96 -8.09 2.40
N VAL A 68 -7.18 -7.00 2.46
CA VAL A 68 -5.96 -6.81 1.66
C VAL A 68 -4.75 -6.79 2.59
N PRO A 69 -4.03 -7.92 2.72
CA PRO A 69 -2.88 -8.01 3.60
C PRO A 69 -1.66 -7.27 3.05
N TYR A 70 -0.81 -6.78 3.95
CA TYR A 70 0.45 -6.10 3.63
C TYR A 70 0.36 -4.89 2.68
N ALA A 71 -0.84 -4.33 2.50
CA ALA A 71 -1.08 -3.09 1.78
C ALA A 71 -0.35 -1.95 2.48
N VAL A 72 0.28 -1.07 1.70
CA VAL A 72 0.89 0.15 2.25
C VAL A 72 -0.21 1.13 2.60
N VAL A 73 -0.17 1.66 3.81
CA VAL A 73 -1.01 2.78 4.25
C VAL A 73 -0.11 3.99 4.40
N GLU A 74 -0.46 5.09 3.75
CA GLU A 74 0.29 6.33 3.83
C GLU A 74 -0.63 7.55 3.97
N GLY A 75 -0.13 8.61 4.60
CA GLY A 75 -0.83 9.88 4.69
C GLY A 75 0.07 11.08 4.99
N ASP A 76 -0.45 12.28 4.72
CA ASP A 76 0.27 13.55 4.88
C ASP A 76 0.49 13.95 6.35
N CYS A 77 -0.17 13.27 7.31
CA CYS A 77 0.05 13.41 8.74
C CYS A 77 1.17 12.51 9.30
N GLY A 78 2.00 11.92 8.43
CA GLY A 78 3.12 11.05 8.84
C GLY A 78 2.75 9.58 9.04
N VAL A 79 1.51 9.20 8.73
CA VAL A 79 1.11 7.79 8.63
C VAL A 79 1.93 7.13 7.53
N ARG A 80 2.66 6.07 7.89
CA ARG A 80 3.33 5.20 6.93
C ARG A 80 3.51 3.82 7.55
N GLY A 81 2.90 2.81 6.94
CA GLY A 81 2.99 1.44 7.44
C GLY A 81 2.43 0.44 6.45
N ARG A 82 2.33 -0.81 6.90
CA ARG A 82 1.66 -1.87 6.16
C ARG A 82 0.58 -2.50 7.01
N THR A 83 -0.48 -2.98 6.37
CA THR A 83 -1.46 -3.82 7.04
C THR A 83 -0.89 -5.18 7.42
N ASP A 84 -1.48 -5.80 8.44
CA ASP A 84 -1.20 -7.19 8.84
C ASP A 84 -1.85 -8.21 7.88
N ALA A 85 -1.92 -9.48 8.29
CA ALA A 85 -2.53 -10.55 7.50
C ALA A 85 -4.06 -10.40 7.38
N GLU A 86 -4.67 -9.69 8.31
CA GLU A 86 -6.09 -9.38 8.38
C GLU A 86 -6.44 -8.07 7.66
N GLY A 87 -5.45 -7.37 7.08
CA GLY A 87 -5.68 -6.13 6.34
C GLY A 87 -5.85 -4.92 7.27
N VAL A 88 -5.38 -5.01 8.51
CA VAL A 88 -5.51 -3.96 9.51
C VAL A 88 -4.15 -3.29 9.75
N PHE A 89 -4.15 -1.97 9.83
CA PHE A 89 -3.02 -1.16 10.27
C PHE A 89 -3.45 -0.36 11.50
N VAL A 90 -2.63 -0.36 12.56
CA VAL A 90 -2.86 0.48 13.74
C VAL A 90 -1.67 1.41 13.92
N GLY A 91 -1.95 2.70 14.04
CA GLY A 91 -0.94 3.75 14.18
C GLY A 91 -1.36 4.81 15.18
N VAL A 92 -0.38 5.60 15.59
CA VAL A 92 -0.57 6.75 16.48
C VAL A 92 -0.21 8.01 15.71
N VAL A 93 -1.12 8.97 15.65
CA VAL A 93 -1.01 10.18 14.83
C VAL A 93 -1.28 11.44 15.65
N SER A 94 -0.80 12.58 15.17
CA SER A 94 -1.14 13.86 15.80
C SER A 94 -2.57 14.26 15.42
N ALA A 95 -3.23 15.00 16.31
CA ALA A 95 -4.53 15.59 16.02
C ALA A 95 -4.43 16.56 14.83
N GLY A 96 -5.49 16.62 14.02
CA GLY A 96 -5.59 17.47 12.84
C GLY A 96 -6.21 16.76 11.65
N VAL A 97 -6.16 17.44 10.50
CA VAL A 97 -6.64 16.89 9.22
C VAL A 97 -5.56 15.99 8.63
N CYS A 98 -5.93 14.79 8.21
CA CYS A 98 -5.05 13.85 7.54
C CYS A 98 -5.68 13.32 6.25
N ARG A 99 -4.91 13.31 5.18
CA ARG A 99 -5.25 12.64 3.90
C ARG A 99 -4.55 11.30 3.88
N ILE A 100 -5.33 10.23 3.77
CA ILE A 100 -4.86 8.85 3.92
C ILE A 100 -5.32 8.04 2.72
N GLN A 101 -4.43 7.21 2.21
CA GLN A 101 -4.71 6.27 1.14
C GLN A 101 -3.98 4.95 1.38
N ALA A 102 -4.49 3.90 0.74
CA ALA A 102 -3.88 2.58 0.74
C ALA A 102 -3.33 2.26 -0.66
N MET A 103 -2.31 1.41 -0.72
CA MET A 103 -1.74 0.93 -1.95
C MET A 103 -1.41 -0.56 -1.86
N ARG A 104 -1.76 -1.31 -2.90
CA ARG A 104 -1.25 -2.67 -3.11
C ARG A 104 -0.47 -2.75 -4.42
N GLU A 105 0.34 -3.79 -4.54
CA GLU A 105 1.09 -4.08 -5.76
C GLU A 105 0.42 -5.20 -6.54
N ASP A 106 -0.01 -4.89 -7.76
CA ASP A 106 -0.55 -5.85 -8.72
C ASP A 106 0.53 -6.09 -9.79
N GLY A 107 1.51 -6.93 -9.45
CA GLY A 107 2.71 -7.15 -10.25
C GLY A 107 3.62 -5.92 -10.23
N LEU A 108 3.92 -5.33 -11.39
CA LEU A 108 4.67 -4.07 -11.49
C LEU A 108 3.85 -2.81 -11.16
N LEU A 109 2.53 -2.94 -11.02
CA LEU A 109 1.64 -1.79 -10.89
C LEU A 109 1.32 -1.50 -9.43
N ARG A 110 1.22 -0.20 -9.12
CA ARG A 110 0.77 0.28 -7.80
C ARG A 110 -0.68 0.71 -7.92
N VAL A 111 -1.55 -0.02 -7.25
CA VAL A 111 -2.99 0.24 -7.21
C VAL A 111 -3.31 0.99 -5.94
N TRP A 112 -3.86 2.19 -6.09
CA TRP A 112 -4.16 3.10 -5.00
C TRP A 112 -5.66 3.09 -4.69
N SER A 113 -6.02 3.29 -3.42
CA SER A 113 -7.39 3.64 -3.05
C SER A 113 -7.67 5.10 -3.41
N GLU A 114 -8.94 5.49 -3.33
CA GLU A 114 -9.27 6.91 -3.20
C GLU A 114 -8.60 7.50 -1.95
N VAL A 115 -8.30 8.79 -2.02
CA VAL A 115 -7.77 9.54 -0.87
C VAL A 115 -8.92 9.85 0.08
N SER A 116 -8.85 9.31 1.30
CA SER A 116 -9.78 9.66 2.36
C SER A 116 -9.24 10.81 3.19
N VAL A 117 -10.10 11.78 3.50
CA VAL A 117 -9.75 12.93 4.35
C VAL A 117 -10.44 12.74 5.69
N VAL A 118 -9.66 12.65 6.76
CA VAL A 118 -10.16 12.48 8.14
C VAL A 118 -9.70 13.62 9.02
N GLU A 119 -10.49 13.97 10.03
CA GLU A 119 -10.12 14.91 11.09
C GLU A 119 -10.01 14.13 12.40
N LEU A 120 -8.81 14.13 12.99
CA LEU A 120 -8.55 13.44 14.26
C LEU A 120 -8.52 14.44 15.41
N ALA A 121 -9.38 14.26 16.40
CA ALA A 121 -9.31 14.99 17.66
C ALA A 121 -8.23 14.40 18.57
N ALA A 122 -7.64 15.23 19.43
CA ALA A 122 -6.62 14.76 20.37
C ALA A 122 -7.17 13.65 21.29
N GLY A 123 -6.40 12.57 21.47
CA GLY A 123 -6.79 11.42 22.28
C GLY A 123 -7.97 10.59 21.73
N GLU A 124 -8.43 10.86 20.51
CA GLU A 124 -9.46 10.09 19.84
C GLU A 124 -8.93 8.71 19.40
N ARG A 125 -9.84 7.73 19.32
CA ARG A 125 -9.61 6.49 18.56
C ARG A 125 -10.50 6.50 17.33
N LEU A 126 -9.91 6.65 16.15
CA LEU A 126 -10.60 6.68 14.88
C LEU A 126 -10.43 5.36 14.14
N THR A 127 -11.52 4.88 13.51
CA THR A 127 -11.47 3.76 12.57
C THR A 127 -11.77 4.26 11.17
N LEU A 128 -10.94 3.88 10.21
CA LEU A 128 -11.05 4.26 8.81
C LEU A 128 -11.04 3.00 7.94
N GLU A 129 -11.98 2.90 7.01
CA GLU A 129 -11.97 1.87 5.98
C GLU A 129 -11.49 2.46 4.66
N LEU A 130 -10.51 1.80 4.04
CA LEU A 130 -10.02 2.14 2.71
C LEU A 130 -10.31 0.99 1.76
N SER A 131 -10.88 1.31 0.61
CA SER A 131 -11.29 0.34 -0.39
C SER A 131 -10.37 0.38 -1.62
N LEU A 132 -9.89 -0.79 -2.03
CA LEU A 132 -9.18 -1.02 -3.28
C LEU A 132 -10.08 -1.76 -4.28
N PRO A 133 -9.80 -1.70 -5.60
CA PRO A 133 -10.52 -2.47 -6.60
C PRO A 133 -10.53 -3.98 -6.30
N ASP A 134 -11.61 -4.67 -6.68
CA ASP A 134 -11.76 -6.11 -6.43
C ASP A 134 -10.81 -6.95 -7.29
N GLU A 135 -10.69 -6.59 -8.55
CA GLU A 135 -9.92 -7.31 -9.55
C GLU A 135 -8.45 -6.90 -9.51
N VAL A 136 -7.59 -7.86 -9.85
CA VAL A 136 -6.19 -7.58 -10.16
C VAL A 136 -6.14 -6.62 -11.34
N GLN A 137 -5.35 -5.56 -11.18
CA GLN A 137 -5.17 -4.55 -12.20
C GLN A 137 -4.02 -4.93 -13.14
N GLY A 138 -4.22 -4.63 -14.41
CA GLY A 138 -3.25 -4.81 -15.48
C GLY A 138 -2.90 -3.49 -16.16
N GLY A 139 -1.83 -3.52 -16.94
CA GLY A 139 -1.35 -2.39 -17.71
C GLY A 139 -1.08 -2.77 -19.15
N VAL A 140 -0.73 -1.77 -19.96
CA VAL A 140 -0.51 -1.96 -21.40
C VAL A 140 0.93 -2.36 -21.77
N GLY A 141 1.88 -2.15 -20.85
CA GLY A 141 3.29 -2.54 -21.06
C GLY A 141 4.15 -1.51 -21.80
N ILE A 142 3.91 -0.21 -21.60
CA ILE A 142 4.79 0.85 -22.09
C ILE A 142 5.25 1.76 -20.95
N ALA A 143 6.40 2.41 -21.14
CA ALA A 143 6.85 3.52 -20.31
C ALA A 143 6.78 4.81 -21.11
N VAL A 144 6.40 5.90 -20.44
CA VAL A 144 6.20 7.20 -21.07
C VAL A 144 6.88 8.33 -20.31
N GLU A 145 7.20 9.39 -21.03
CA GLU A 145 7.68 10.66 -20.50
C GLU A 145 6.78 11.81 -20.95
N ALA A 146 6.79 12.92 -20.20
CA ALA A 146 6.03 14.10 -20.55
C ALA A 146 6.57 14.72 -21.85
N HIS A 147 5.67 15.05 -22.78
CA HIS A 147 5.99 15.68 -24.05
C HIS A 147 5.08 16.90 -24.30
N GLU A 148 5.50 17.84 -25.15
CA GLU A 148 4.76 19.09 -25.38
C GLU A 148 3.33 18.84 -25.90
N THR A 149 3.16 17.82 -26.73
CA THR A 149 1.90 17.46 -27.39
C THR A 149 1.19 16.25 -26.77
N GLY A 150 1.71 15.67 -25.70
CA GLY A 150 1.16 14.46 -25.10
C GLY A 150 2.18 13.71 -24.24
N LEU A 151 2.28 12.39 -24.43
CA LEU A 151 3.22 11.54 -23.70
C LEU A 151 4.05 10.71 -24.66
N LEU A 152 5.37 10.90 -24.63
CA LEU A 152 6.32 10.19 -25.47
C LEU A 152 6.52 8.77 -24.95
N VAL A 153 6.33 7.77 -25.81
CA VAL A 153 6.68 6.38 -25.53
C VAL A 153 8.19 6.22 -25.57
N VAL A 154 8.79 5.91 -24.44
CA VAL A 154 10.25 5.75 -24.29
C VAL A 154 10.68 4.30 -24.16
N ALA A 155 9.75 3.40 -23.83
CA ALA A 155 9.98 1.97 -23.85
C ALA A 155 8.69 1.21 -24.12
N VAL A 156 8.80 0.14 -24.89
CA VAL A 156 7.73 -0.85 -25.11
C VAL A 156 8.24 -2.18 -24.59
N ARG A 157 7.42 -2.85 -23.77
CA ARG A 157 7.83 -4.07 -23.11
C ARG A 157 7.66 -5.27 -24.05
N PRO A 158 8.68 -6.14 -24.20
CA PRO A 158 8.55 -7.35 -25.01
C PRO A 158 7.43 -8.28 -24.53
N GLY A 159 6.71 -8.87 -25.47
CA GLY A 159 5.54 -9.72 -25.23
C GLY A 159 4.34 -8.99 -24.61
N SER A 160 4.34 -7.65 -24.60
CA SER A 160 3.21 -6.89 -24.09
C SER A 160 2.12 -6.71 -25.13
N PRO A 161 0.87 -6.41 -24.70
CA PRO A 161 -0.20 -6.01 -25.60
C PRO A 161 0.18 -4.79 -26.44
N ALA A 162 0.87 -3.81 -25.87
CA ALA A 162 1.31 -2.65 -26.64
C ALA A 162 2.25 -3.02 -27.79
N GLU A 163 3.23 -3.90 -27.55
CA GLU A 163 4.10 -4.41 -28.62
C GLU A 163 3.29 -5.17 -29.68
N THR A 164 2.36 -6.02 -29.24
CA THR A 164 1.52 -6.83 -30.14
C THR A 164 0.64 -5.98 -31.04
N GLU A 165 0.11 -4.87 -30.51
CA GLU A 165 -0.69 -3.90 -31.26
C GLU A 165 0.18 -3.00 -32.17
N GLY A 166 1.50 -3.03 -32.03
CA GLY A 166 2.43 -2.26 -32.88
C GLY A 166 2.73 -0.85 -32.38
N LEU A 167 2.60 -0.59 -31.08
CA LEU A 167 3.14 0.63 -30.48
C LEU A 167 4.67 0.58 -30.48
N GLU A 168 5.29 1.70 -30.82
CA GLU A 168 6.74 1.81 -30.96
C GLU A 168 7.33 2.89 -30.06
N VAL A 169 8.62 2.74 -29.74
CA VAL A 169 9.37 3.81 -29.07
C VAL A 169 9.48 5.01 -30.01
N GLY A 170 9.16 6.20 -29.51
CA GLY A 170 9.08 7.43 -30.30
C GLY A 170 7.65 7.86 -30.62
N ASP A 171 6.66 7.00 -30.41
CA ASP A 171 5.24 7.38 -30.52
C ASP A 171 4.86 8.41 -29.45
N VAL A 172 4.01 9.37 -29.80
CA VAL A 172 3.43 10.31 -28.84
C VAL A 172 1.97 9.94 -28.61
N VAL A 173 1.64 9.44 -27.42
CA VAL A 173 0.26 9.20 -27.01
C VAL A 173 -0.42 10.55 -26.78
N THR A 174 -1.39 10.89 -27.62
CA THR A 174 -2.14 12.14 -27.56
C THR A 174 -3.48 11.99 -26.84
N HIS A 175 -4.04 10.77 -26.81
CA HIS A 175 -5.28 10.48 -26.09
C HIS A 175 -5.23 9.10 -25.43
N VAL A 176 -5.79 9.02 -24.22
CA VAL A 176 -6.18 7.77 -23.57
C VAL A 176 -7.70 7.76 -23.52
N ASP A 177 -8.30 6.74 -24.12
CA ASP A 177 -9.70 6.70 -24.50
C ASP A 177 -10.11 7.97 -25.25
N ALA A 178 -11.06 8.73 -24.70
CA ALA A 178 -11.51 10.00 -25.27
C ALA A 178 -10.83 11.22 -24.63
N VAL A 179 -9.86 11.03 -23.72
CA VAL A 179 -9.28 12.12 -22.92
C VAL A 179 -7.91 12.52 -23.47
N PRO A 180 -7.69 13.81 -23.79
CA PRO A 180 -6.38 14.30 -24.22
C PRO A 180 -5.33 14.16 -23.12
N THR A 181 -4.12 13.76 -23.49
CA THR A 181 -2.99 13.53 -22.57
C THR A 181 -2.07 14.73 -22.38
N VAL A 182 -2.34 15.85 -23.07
CA VAL A 182 -1.53 17.07 -22.95
C VAL A 182 -1.47 17.51 -21.49
N GLY A 183 -0.26 17.74 -20.99
CA GLY A 183 -0.02 18.13 -19.59
C GLY A 183 -0.16 17.00 -18.56
N TRP A 184 -0.42 15.76 -18.98
CA TRP A 184 -0.41 14.63 -18.07
C TRP A 184 1.01 14.31 -17.60
N SER A 185 1.09 13.80 -16.36
CA SER A 185 2.32 13.18 -15.86
C SER A 185 2.34 11.69 -16.19
N PRO A 186 3.52 11.02 -16.17
CA PRO A 186 3.59 9.56 -16.27
C PRO A 186 2.74 8.83 -15.22
N ARG A 187 2.58 9.43 -14.02
CA ARG A 187 1.70 8.90 -12.97
C ARG A 187 0.23 8.97 -13.38
N THR A 188 -0.20 10.11 -13.94
CA THR A 188 -1.56 10.30 -14.46
C THR A 188 -1.84 9.31 -15.58
N PHE A 189 -0.89 9.09 -16.48
CA PHE A 189 -0.98 8.10 -17.54
C PHE A 189 -1.17 6.68 -17.00
N ALA A 190 -0.33 6.26 -16.04
CA ALA A 190 -0.45 4.95 -15.43
C ALA A 190 -1.82 4.76 -14.76
N ALA A 191 -2.32 5.78 -14.05
CA ALA A 191 -3.63 5.73 -13.41
C ALA A 191 -4.80 5.60 -14.39
N ASN A 192 -4.69 6.20 -15.59
CA ASN A 192 -5.75 6.19 -16.61
C ASN A 192 -5.63 5.02 -17.61
N THR A 193 -4.47 4.39 -17.73
CA THR A 193 -4.27 3.21 -18.60
C THR A 193 -4.34 1.89 -17.84
N MET A 194 -4.21 1.92 -16.53
CA MET A 194 -4.48 0.78 -15.66
C MET A 194 -5.98 0.48 -15.59
N GLY A 195 -6.32 -0.77 -15.29
CA GLY A 195 -7.68 -1.27 -15.22
C GLY A 195 -7.69 -2.79 -15.04
N PRO A 196 -8.86 -3.43 -14.91
CA PRO A 196 -8.94 -4.88 -14.71
C PRO A 196 -8.21 -5.65 -15.80
N VAL A 197 -7.48 -6.72 -15.42
CA VAL A 197 -6.83 -7.61 -16.39
C VAL A 197 -7.85 -8.14 -17.41
N GLY A 198 -7.48 -8.15 -18.69
CA GLY A 198 -8.31 -8.55 -19.81
C GLY A 198 -9.20 -7.44 -20.38
N SER A 199 -9.35 -6.31 -19.70
CA SER A 199 -10.08 -5.15 -20.24
C SER A 199 -9.26 -4.40 -21.30
N LEU A 200 -9.92 -3.56 -22.09
CA LEU A 200 -9.28 -2.76 -23.15
C LEU A 200 -9.15 -1.29 -22.76
N VAL A 201 -8.10 -0.64 -23.27
CA VAL A 201 -7.95 0.82 -23.28
C VAL A 201 -7.65 1.26 -24.71
N THR A 202 -8.19 2.41 -25.12
CA THR A 202 -7.88 2.96 -26.44
C THR A 202 -6.76 3.98 -26.32
N LEU A 203 -5.71 3.87 -27.13
CA LEU A 203 -4.63 4.85 -27.20
C LEU A 203 -4.62 5.48 -28.60
N ARG A 204 -4.72 6.81 -28.67
CA ARG A 204 -4.43 7.53 -29.91
C ARG A 204 -2.98 8.00 -29.85
N VAL A 205 -2.22 7.69 -30.89
CA VAL A 205 -0.83 8.11 -31.00
C VAL A 205 -0.57 8.91 -32.26
N GLU A 206 0.49 9.69 -32.23
CA GLU A 206 1.16 10.25 -33.39
C GLU A 206 2.54 9.60 -33.53
N HIS A 207 2.83 9.06 -34.70
CA HIS A 207 4.13 8.47 -34.99
C HIS A 207 5.15 9.55 -35.34
N ALA A 208 6.41 9.35 -34.95
CA ALA A 208 7.51 10.18 -35.40
C ALA A 208 7.61 10.08 -36.94
N ALA A 209 7.48 11.21 -37.64
CA ALA A 209 7.36 11.23 -39.10
C ALA A 209 8.62 10.69 -39.79
N ALA A 210 8.54 9.49 -40.34
CA ALA A 210 9.46 9.01 -41.37
C ALA A 210 8.98 9.56 -42.73
N ASP A 211 9.43 10.77 -43.08
CA ASP A 211 9.37 11.38 -44.41
C ASP A 211 7.99 11.61 -45.09
N SER A 212 6.86 11.34 -44.44
CA SER A 212 5.54 11.50 -45.09
C SER A 212 4.39 11.86 -44.14
N GLY A 213 4.56 12.97 -43.40
CA GLY A 213 3.49 13.57 -42.58
C GLY A 213 3.24 12.85 -41.25
N GLN A 214 2.65 13.58 -40.29
CA GLN A 214 2.19 13.02 -39.01
C GLN A 214 1.08 12.00 -39.28
N ALA A 215 1.40 10.71 -39.19
CA ALA A 215 0.42 9.65 -39.20
C ALA A 215 -0.11 9.46 -37.78
N SER A 216 -1.43 9.51 -37.60
CA SER A 216 -2.08 9.20 -36.34
C SER A 216 -2.75 7.84 -36.41
N SER A 217 -2.53 7.03 -35.39
CA SER A 217 -3.07 5.68 -35.24
C SER A 217 -3.88 5.57 -33.95
N VAL A 218 -4.84 4.64 -33.92
CA VAL A 218 -5.63 4.31 -32.74
C VAL A 218 -5.48 2.83 -32.44
N PHE A 219 -4.99 2.52 -31.24
CA PHE A 219 -4.76 1.15 -30.76
C PHE A 219 -5.77 0.80 -29.67
N ALA A 220 -6.39 -0.37 -29.77
CA ALA A 220 -7.20 -0.94 -28.69
C ALA A 220 -6.37 -1.97 -27.94
N VAL A 221 -5.73 -1.54 -26.86
CA VAL A 221 -4.72 -2.33 -26.16
C VAL A 221 -5.35 -3.06 -24.98
N SER A 222 -5.13 -4.37 -24.88
CA SER A 222 -5.55 -5.15 -23.72
C SER A 222 -4.67 -4.90 -22.51
N ARG A 223 -5.26 -4.97 -21.31
CA ARG A 223 -4.55 -4.85 -20.04
C ARG A 223 -4.15 -6.23 -19.57
N ILE A 224 -2.88 -6.44 -19.27
CA ILE A 224 -2.39 -7.71 -18.71
C ILE A 224 -1.72 -7.49 -17.36
N TRP A 225 -1.71 -8.53 -16.54
CA TRP A 225 -0.88 -8.54 -15.36
C TRP A 225 0.59 -8.48 -15.77
N LEU A 226 1.33 -7.54 -15.22
CA LEU A 226 2.73 -7.30 -15.58
C LEU A 226 3.64 -7.94 -14.52
N PRO A 227 4.34 -9.06 -14.82
CA PRO A 227 5.22 -9.68 -13.84
C PRO A 227 6.33 -8.74 -13.40
N PRO A 228 6.66 -8.71 -12.09
CA PRO A 228 7.87 -8.06 -11.60
C PRO A 228 9.09 -8.59 -12.36
N GLY A 229 9.95 -7.69 -12.86
CA GLY A 229 11.20 -8.06 -13.53
C GLY A 229 11.10 -8.46 -15.01
N ALA A 230 9.91 -8.48 -15.62
CA ALA A 230 9.74 -8.91 -17.01
C ALA A 230 9.88 -7.79 -18.08
N GLY A 231 10.45 -6.63 -17.76
CA GLY A 231 10.40 -5.46 -18.64
C GLY A 231 11.59 -4.50 -18.62
N ALA A 232 12.73 -4.93 -18.11
CA ALA A 232 13.98 -4.24 -18.35
C ALA A 232 14.96 -5.29 -18.86
N ASP A 233 15.68 -4.92 -19.92
CA ASP A 233 17.01 -5.44 -20.24
C ASP A 233 17.68 -6.07 -19.00
N THR A 234 18.14 -7.31 -19.14
CA THR A 234 18.61 -8.23 -18.09
C THR A 234 19.72 -7.64 -17.22
N LYS A 235 19.38 -6.70 -16.34
CA LYS A 235 20.11 -6.32 -15.14
C LYS A 235 19.20 -6.64 -13.98
N ARG A 236 19.23 -7.92 -13.59
CA ARG A 236 18.60 -8.37 -12.36
C ARG A 236 19.12 -7.47 -11.24
N GLY A 237 18.20 -6.94 -10.44
CA GLY A 237 18.56 -6.25 -9.21
C GLY A 237 19.39 -7.18 -8.31
N PRO A 238 20.12 -6.62 -7.34
CA PRO A 238 20.94 -7.42 -6.44
C PRO A 238 20.08 -8.48 -5.74
N ILE A 239 20.50 -9.75 -5.83
CA ILE A 239 19.90 -10.84 -5.06
C ILE A 239 20.32 -10.66 -3.60
N ALA A 240 19.34 -10.73 -2.72
CA ALA A 240 19.59 -10.61 -1.30
C ALA A 240 20.33 -11.88 -0.80
N VAL A 241 21.56 -11.74 -0.28
CA VAL A 241 22.37 -12.91 0.16
C VAL A 241 21.62 -13.77 1.18
N GLN A 242 20.74 -13.17 1.98
CA GLN A 242 19.89 -13.85 2.95
C GLN A 242 18.81 -14.75 2.34
N SER A 243 18.43 -14.55 1.08
CA SER A 243 17.46 -15.40 0.38
C SER A 243 18.12 -16.63 -0.26
N LEU A 244 19.45 -16.73 -0.24
CA LEU A 244 20.18 -17.89 -0.76
C LEU A 244 20.09 -19.07 0.21
N THR A 245 19.90 -20.27 -0.36
CA THR A 245 20.11 -21.53 0.36
C THR A 245 21.55 -21.66 0.84
N ASP A 246 21.79 -22.52 1.83
CA ASP A 246 23.15 -22.77 2.34
C ASP A 246 24.10 -23.28 1.25
N ALA A 247 23.59 -24.06 0.29
CA ALA A 247 24.38 -24.53 -0.85
C ALA A 247 24.80 -23.37 -1.77
N GLN A 248 23.86 -22.49 -2.11
CA GLN A 248 24.10 -21.31 -2.94
C GLN A 248 25.05 -20.31 -2.26
N ARG A 249 24.95 -20.16 -0.93
CA ARG A 249 25.85 -19.28 -0.18
C ARG A 249 27.30 -19.76 -0.20
N ARG A 250 27.51 -21.07 -0.02
CA ARG A 250 28.86 -21.67 -0.15
C ARG A 250 29.44 -21.51 -1.54
N GLU A 251 28.61 -21.62 -2.58
CA GLU A 251 29.04 -21.40 -3.96
C GLU A 251 29.43 -19.94 -4.22
N LEU A 252 28.65 -18.98 -3.70
CA LEU A 252 28.99 -17.56 -3.77
C LEU A 252 30.32 -17.24 -3.06
N GLU A 253 30.54 -17.83 -1.89
CA GLU A 253 31.79 -17.67 -1.13
C GLU A 253 32.98 -18.22 -1.92
N ALA A 254 32.86 -19.40 -2.53
CA ALA A 254 33.91 -19.98 -3.36
C ALA A 254 34.28 -19.08 -4.56
N ILE A 255 33.28 -18.55 -5.28
CA ILE A 255 33.49 -17.61 -6.39
C ILE A 255 34.23 -16.36 -5.91
N ARG A 256 33.85 -15.82 -4.74
CA ARG A 256 34.48 -14.63 -4.17
C ARG A 256 35.93 -14.88 -3.79
N ASP A 257 36.21 -16.00 -3.15
CA ASP A 257 37.56 -16.33 -2.71
C ASP A 257 38.51 -16.54 -3.90
N GLU A 258 38.03 -17.18 -4.97
CA GLU A 258 38.79 -17.34 -6.21
C GLU A 258 39.06 -16.00 -6.92
N TYR A 259 38.05 -15.13 -6.97
CA TYR A 259 38.23 -13.77 -7.50
C TYR A 259 39.27 -12.97 -6.71
N LEU A 260 39.28 -13.10 -5.37
CA LEU A 260 40.26 -12.41 -4.52
C LEU A 260 41.69 -12.92 -4.74
N LEU A 261 41.87 -14.21 -5.07
CA LEU A 261 43.18 -14.75 -5.44
C LEU A 261 43.66 -14.19 -6.78
N LEU A 262 42.80 -14.14 -7.80
CA LEU A 262 43.14 -13.51 -9.09
C LEU A 262 43.48 -12.03 -8.92
N ALA A 263 42.74 -11.33 -8.04
CA ALA A 263 43.01 -9.93 -7.70
C ALA A 263 44.40 -9.75 -7.06
N ALA A 264 44.80 -10.68 -6.18
CA ALA A 264 46.11 -10.66 -5.54
C ALA A 264 47.25 -10.93 -6.54
N ASP A 265 47.00 -11.77 -7.54
CA ASP A 265 47.95 -12.11 -8.61
C ASP A 265 47.98 -11.06 -9.75
N GLY A 266 47.13 -10.03 -9.69
CA GLY A 266 47.06 -8.95 -10.68
C GLY A 266 46.34 -9.32 -11.98
N ALA A 267 45.66 -10.46 -12.03
CA ALA A 267 44.96 -10.99 -13.21
C ALA A 267 43.48 -10.55 -13.23
N LEU A 268 43.24 -9.24 -13.33
CA LEU A 268 41.90 -8.63 -13.31
C LEU A 268 41.44 -8.07 -14.66
N GLU A 269 42.12 -8.41 -15.75
CA GLU A 269 41.66 -8.02 -17.07
C GLU A 269 40.25 -8.59 -17.34
N PRO A 270 39.30 -7.77 -17.83
CA PRO A 270 37.92 -8.21 -18.04
C PRO A 270 37.75 -9.42 -18.98
N ASP A 271 38.72 -9.64 -19.87
CA ASP A 271 38.82 -10.74 -20.82
C ASP A 271 39.71 -11.89 -20.34
N HIS A 272 40.27 -11.81 -19.12
CA HIS A 272 41.02 -12.91 -18.52
C HIS A 272 40.10 -14.14 -18.39
N PRO A 273 40.53 -15.33 -18.85
CA PRO A 273 39.66 -16.50 -18.93
C PRO A 273 39.05 -16.90 -17.57
N ASP A 274 39.80 -16.75 -16.48
CA ASP A 274 39.29 -17.03 -15.14
C ASP A 274 38.28 -15.97 -14.66
N VAL A 275 38.45 -14.70 -15.04
CA VAL A 275 37.48 -13.62 -14.73
C VAL A 275 36.18 -13.85 -15.49
N VAL A 276 36.27 -14.25 -16.77
CA VAL A 276 35.11 -14.61 -17.60
C VAL A 276 34.38 -15.81 -16.99
N ARG A 277 35.11 -16.89 -16.63
CA ARG A 277 34.53 -18.06 -15.97
C ARG A 277 33.80 -17.70 -14.67
N LEU A 278 34.45 -16.94 -13.80
CA LEU A 278 33.86 -16.55 -12.51
C LEU A 278 32.60 -15.70 -12.68
N ARG A 279 32.60 -14.81 -13.68
CA ARG A 279 31.41 -14.03 -14.06
C ARG A 279 30.27 -14.93 -14.54
N GLU A 280 30.55 -15.93 -15.37
CA GLU A 280 29.55 -16.90 -15.82
C GLU A 280 29.00 -17.74 -14.67
N GLN A 281 29.85 -18.18 -13.73
CA GLN A 281 29.43 -18.91 -12.53
C GLN A 281 28.54 -18.06 -11.62
N ALA A 282 28.93 -16.80 -11.37
CA ALA A 282 28.12 -15.86 -10.60
C ALA A 282 26.76 -15.62 -11.25
N GLN A 283 26.73 -15.54 -12.59
CA GLN A 283 25.49 -15.41 -13.34
C GLN A 283 24.62 -16.66 -13.19
N MET A 284 25.16 -17.86 -13.43
CA MET A 284 24.40 -19.11 -13.25
C MET A 284 23.85 -19.30 -11.83
N LEU A 285 24.62 -18.90 -10.82
CA LEU A 285 24.15 -18.89 -9.44
C LEU A 285 22.96 -17.94 -9.26
N ALA A 286 23.03 -16.74 -9.83
CA ALA A 286 21.95 -15.77 -9.80
C ALA A 286 20.69 -16.25 -10.56
N ASP A 287 20.85 -16.99 -11.65
CA ASP A 287 19.75 -17.61 -12.41
C ASP A 287 18.99 -18.63 -11.56
N ARG A 288 19.74 -19.53 -10.90
CA ARG A 288 19.14 -20.56 -10.02
C ARG A 288 18.52 -19.97 -8.76
N ALA A 289 19.08 -18.87 -8.22
CA ALA A 289 18.52 -18.20 -7.05
C ALA A 289 17.28 -17.34 -7.35
N ALA A 290 17.04 -16.99 -8.62
CA ALA A 290 15.87 -16.23 -9.07
C ALA A 290 14.67 -17.12 -9.46
N THR A 291 14.87 -18.44 -9.52
CA THR A 291 13.80 -19.41 -9.81
C THR A 291 13.26 -19.95 -8.48
N PRO A 292 11.93 -19.92 -8.24
CA PRO A 292 11.33 -20.41 -6.98
C PRO A 292 11.49 -21.92 -6.78
#